data_AF-A0A0L0N8H5-F1
#
_entry.id   AF-A0A0L0N8H5-F1
#
_cell.length_a   1.000
_cell.length_b   1.000
_cell.length_c   1.000
_cell.angle_alpha   90.00
_cell.angle_beta   90.00
_cell.angle_gamma   90.00
#
_symmetry.space_group_name_H-M   'P 1'
#
loop_
_entity.id
_entity.type
_entity.pdbx_description
1 polymer ?
#
loop_
_entity_poly.entity_id
_entity_poly.type
_entity_poly.pdbx_seq_one_letter_code
_entity_poly.pdbx_strand_id
1 'polypeptide(L)'
;MTTQESGLDKARHVKYWQRCHSTYLPSPYTANDSTRLTFAYFIVSALDVLSVPLSAKDRSSIRAWVLSLQHPDGGFCGSPTHTLAGQDASKGSANLAATFFALLLLGVAAGTETEARAAFAGVRRRKLLRWLRKLQREDGSFEQVLWEGEAVGGRDMRHSYLASCVRWMLRGAVQPGDEAWEEDIDVDKLVAHIRQGQTYDGGLAEASEHESHAGYAYCGISALYMLDCPLSSSSPHEGPAIKQGVADLQGMINFLVHRQFTYLAQEEEDEDDDDEGENFIESKLGALSLPEGCGHVGYNGRWNKKADTCYCWWVAGTLAMLDGFSMVNIPPSRRYILDITQHRIGGFSKAVGAPPDVYHSYLGLGALALMGEPGLKAFEVGLCCSLETTRKIGLARDGLLENAREGRTGGFDGDGFWEAIGAHSPFPFLQLSSYGLAYCYRRMWKPMTQCDFIPPLPSAAGTAIAEIHPADHDFILPSTTAPTALGTINIMASEKPQGLEADPWDNKTKQKFETKSKSEFYDPCQEAAQRSYKCLYRNGGDKAMCGEYFQAYRDCKQAWTERRKKENGGKFW
;
A
#
# COMPACT_ATOMS: atom_id res chain seq x y z
N MET A 1 -6.59 37.12 5.31
CA MET A 1 -7.56 36.04 5.50
C MET A 1 -6.79 34.87 6.07
N THR A 2 -7.06 34.47 7.31
CA THR A 2 -6.51 33.24 7.90
C THR A 2 -7.02 32.07 7.06
N THR A 3 -6.15 31.48 6.23
CA THR A 3 -6.42 30.23 5.52
C THR A 3 -6.78 29.19 6.57
N GLN A 4 -8.04 28.76 6.58
CA GLN A 4 -8.53 27.70 7.44
C GLN A 4 -7.71 26.44 7.10
N GLU A 5 -6.87 25.95 8.01
CA GLU A 5 -6.12 24.72 7.77
C GLU A 5 -7.11 23.60 7.45
N SER A 6 -6.92 22.93 6.32
CA SER A 6 -7.73 21.76 5.98
C SER A 6 -7.55 20.69 7.05
N GLY A 7 -8.67 20.25 7.60
CA GLY A 7 -8.72 19.13 8.53
C GLY A 7 -9.04 17.82 7.81
N LEU A 8 -8.77 16.71 8.50
CA LEU A 8 -9.32 15.43 8.11
C LEU A 8 -10.86 15.49 8.07
N ASP A 9 -11.47 15.21 6.91
CA ASP A 9 -12.92 15.07 6.80
C ASP A 9 -13.37 13.69 7.34
N LYS A 10 -13.28 13.56 8.66
CA LYS A 10 -13.54 12.30 9.37
C LYS A 10 -14.88 11.70 9.00
N ALA A 11 -15.92 12.52 8.85
CA ALA A 11 -17.26 12.05 8.52
C ALA A 11 -17.33 11.40 7.12
N ARG A 12 -16.66 11.97 6.12
CA ARG A 12 -16.58 11.37 4.78
C ARG A 12 -15.72 10.10 4.78
N HIS A 13 -14.59 10.10 5.49
CA HIS A 13 -13.76 8.90 5.63
C HIS A 13 -14.53 7.76 6.29
N VAL A 14 -15.26 8.02 7.38
CA VAL A 14 -16.12 7.02 8.02
C VAL A 14 -17.15 6.46 7.03
N LYS A 15 -17.83 7.31 6.25
CA LYS A 15 -18.77 6.85 5.20
C LYS A 15 -18.09 6.00 4.14
N TYR A 16 -16.90 6.38 3.68
CA TYR A 16 -16.12 5.62 2.71
C TYR A 16 -15.80 4.21 3.23
N TRP A 17 -15.31 4.11 4.47
CA TRP A 17 -14.94 2.83 5.08
C TRP A 17 -16.15 1.97 5.43
N GLN A 18 -17.23 2.56 5.94
CA GLN A 18 -18.49 1.85 6.17
C GLN A 18 -19.08 1.31 4.87
N ARG A 19 -19.02 2.08 3.76
CA ARG A 19 -19.42 1.57 2.44
C ARG A 19 -18.56 0.36 2.04
N CYS A 20 -17.24 0.45 2.19
CA CYS A 20 -16.33 -0.66 1.85
C CYS A 20 -16.57 -1.90 2.74
N HIS A 21 -16.94 -1.70 4.00
CA HIS A 21 -17.26 -2.78 4.95
C HIS A 21 -18.62 -3.44 4.67
N SER A 22 -19.65 -2.64 4.39
CA SER A 22 -21.04 -3.12 4.32
C SER A 22 -21.53 -3.46 2.92
N THR A 23 -20.74 -3.22 1.87
CA THR A 23 -21.14 -3.44 0.47
C THR A 23 -20.02 -4.07 -0.35
N TYR A 24 -20.33 -4.43 -1.60
CA TYR A 24 -19.33 -4.92 -2.54
C TYR A 24 -18.29 -3.85 -2.88
N LEU A 25 -17.02 -4.27 -2.95
CA LEU A 25 -15.96 -3.42 -3.47
C LEU A 25 -16.18 -3.16 -4.98
N PRO A 26 -15.71 -2.00 -5.50
CA PRO A 26 -15.78 -1.69 -6.92
C PRO A 26 -15.15 -2.77 -7.82
N SER A 27 -15.62 -2.89 -9.06
CA SER A 27 -15.16 -3.93 -10.00
C SER A 27 -13.64 -4.02 -10.22
N PRO A 28 -12.83 -2.94 -10.15
CA PRO A 28 -11.38 -3.04 -10.26
C PRO A 28 -10.72 -3.96 -9.21
N TYR A 29 -11.36 -4.17 -8.05
CA TYR A 29 -10.85 -5.08 -7.01
C TYR A 29 -11.01 -6.57 -7.35
N THR A 30 -11.73 -6.90 -8.42
CA THR A 30 -11.94 -8.31 -8.85
C THR A 30 -10.63 -9.02 -9.14
N ALA A 31 -9.64 -8.32 -9.70
CA ALA A 31 -8.31 -8.89 -9.99
C ALA A 31 -7.50 -9.21 -8.71
N ASN A 32 -7.97 -8.75 -7.55
CA ASN A 32 -7.34 -8.91 -6.25
C ASN A 32 -8.09 -9.92 -5.37
N ASP A 33 -8.87 -10.80 -5.99
CA ASP A 33 -9.68 -11.80 -5.29
C ASP A 33 -8.86 -12.72 -4.38
N SER A 34 -7.60 -12.98 -4.75
CA SER A 34 -6.65 -13.80 -3.98
C SER A 34 -6.11 -13.12 -2.71
N THR A 35 -6.46 -11.86 -2.46
CA THR A 35 -5.93 -10.99 -1.39
C THR A 35 -7.02 -10.38 -0.50
N ARG A 36 -8.24 -10.93 -0.50
CA ARG A 36 -9.40 -10.38 0.26
C ARG A 36 -9.11 -10.11 1.74
N LEU A 37 -8.34 -10.97 2.42
CA LEU A 37 -7.93 -10.74 3.82
C LEU A 37 -7.20 -9.40 4.01
N THR A 38 -6.39 -8.98 3.03
CA THR A 38 -5.67 -7.70 3.10
C THR A 38 -6.65 -6.52 3.07
N PHE A 39 -7.63 -6.55 2.17
CA PHE A 39 -8.62 -5.47 2.12
C PHE A 39 -9.54 -5.47 3.33
N ALA A 40 -9.98 -6.65 3.77
CA ALA A 40 -10.77 -6.75 4.99
C ALA A 40 -10.03 -6.16 6.19
N TYR A 41 -8.73 -6.45 6.32
CA TYR A 41 -7.89 -5.84 7.34
C TYR A 41 -7.86 -4.32 7.23
N PHE A 42 -7.50 -3.76 6.07
CA PHE A 42 -7.42 -2.31 5.89
C PHE A 42 -8.74 -1.61 6.19
N ILE A 43 -9.87 -2.19 5.75
CA ILE A 43 -11.21 -1.63 5.98
C ILE A 43 -11.56 -1.64 7.47
N VAL A 44 -11.40 -2.78 8.14
CA VAL A 44 -11.77 -2.94 9.55
C VAL A 44 -10.82 -2.12 10.43
N SER A 45 -9.53 -2.13 10.13
CA SER A 45 -8.53 -1.36 10.88
C SER A 45 -8.71 0.15 10.67
N ALA A 46 -9.10 0.61 9.48
CA ALA A 46 -9.42 2.03 9.28
C ALA A 46 -10.60 2.47 10.16
N LEU A 47 -11.65 1.66 10.27
CA LEU A 47 -12.77 1.92 11.17
C LEU A 47 -12.31 1.98 12.63
N ASP A 48 -11.42 1.06 13.04
CA ASP A 48 -10.82 1.09 14.38
C ASP A 48 -10.02 2.38 14.63
N VAL A 49 -9.13 2.77 13.72
CA VAL A 49 -8.33 4.01 13.82
C VAL A 49 -9.21 5.25 13.89
N LEU A 50 -10.34 5.25 13.16
CA LEU A 50 -11.35 6.31 13.21
C LEU A 50 -12.27 6.24 14.44
N SER A 51 -12.07 5.25 15.32
CA SER A 51 -12.88 5.00 16.52
C SER A 51 -14.36 4.69 16.22
N VAL A 52 -14.61 3.97 15.12
CA VAL A 52 -15.94 3.46 14.76
C VAL A 52 -16.06 2.02 15.23
N PRO A 53 -16.93 1.72 16.22
CA PRO A 53 -17.04 0.37 16.76
C PRO A 53 -17.74 -0.58 15.78
N LEU A 54 -17.27 -1.83 15.74
CA LEU A 54 -17.95 -2.92 15.05
C LEU A 54 -19.13 -3.44 15.90
N SER A 55 -20.23 -3.81 15.24
CA SER A 55 -21.33 -4.50 15.92
C SER A 55 -20.91 -5.90 16.38
N ALA A 56 -21.60 -6.47 17.38
CA ALA A 56 -21.31 -7.84 17.83
C ALA A 56 -21.42 -8.87 16.69
N LYS A 57 -22.39 -8.65 15.76
CA LYS A 57 -22.57 -9.47 14.57
C LYS A 57 -21.38 -9.35 13.60
N ASP A 58 -20.86 -8.14 13.39
CA ASP A 58 -19.70 -7.94 12.51
C ASP A 58 -18.48 -8.64 13.10
N ARG A 59 -18.24 -8.48 14.41
CA ARG A 59 -17.12 -9.12 15.12
C ARG A 59 -17.17 -10.66 14.99
N SER A 60 -18.33 -11.26 15.27
CA SER A 60 -18.49 -12.72 15.14
C SER A 60 -18.37 -13.21 13.69
N SER A 61 -18.92 -12.46 12.72
CA SER A 61 -18.84 -12.80 11.30
C SER A 61 -17.42 -12.73 10.76
N ILE A 62 -16.67 -11.67 11.11
CA ILE A 62 -15.25 -11.52 10.74
C ILE A 62 -14.44 -12.68 11.31
N ARG A 63 -14.61 -12.99 12.60
CA ARG A 63 -13.92 -14.10 13.26
C ARG A 63 -14.19 -15.44 12.57
N ALA A 64 -15.46 -15.77 12.34
CA ALA A 64 -15.85 -17.02 11.69
C ALA A 64 -15.28 -17.13 10.27
N TRP A 65 -15.37 -16.06 9.49
CA TRP A 65 -14.81 -16.00 8.13
C TRP A 65 -13.30 -16.17 8.12
N VAL A 66 -12.56 -15.44 8.96
CA VAL A 66 -11.10 -15.54 9.02
C VAL A 66 -10.67 -16.96 9.41
N LEU A 67 -11.29 -17.57 10.43
CA LEU A 67 -10.97 -18.94 10.85
C LEU A 67 -11.28 -19.98 9.77
N SER A 68 -12.31 -19.77 8.95
CA SER A 68 -12.62 -20.65 7.82
C SER A 68 -11.53 -20.69 6.74
N LEU A 69 -10.67 -19.67 6.68
CA LEU A 69 -9.59 -19.57 5.70
C LEU A 69 -8.30 -20.26 6.15
N GLN A 70 -8.31 -20.89 7.32
CA GLN A 70 -7.13 -21.51 7.88
C GLN A 70 -6.73 -22.78 7.11
N HIS A 71 -5.50 -22.83 6.64
CA HIS A 71 -5.00 -23.95 5.85
C HIS A 71 -4.62 -25.16 6.75
N PRO A 72 -4.97 -26.42 6.38
CA PRO A 72 -4.78 -27.62 7.19
C PRO A 72 -3.35 -27.85 7.67
N ASP A 73 -2.38 -27.41 6.87
CA ASP A 73 -0.95 -27.59 7.13
C ASP A 73 -0.29 -26.38 7.82
N GLY A 74 -1.04 -25.31 8.08
CA GLY A 74 -0.56 -24.08 8.70
C GLY A 74 -0.71 -22.85 7.80
N GLY A 75 -0.90 -21.68 8.43
CA GLY A 75 -1.16 -20.42 7.74
C GLY A 75 -2.63 -20.24 7.31
N PHE A 76 -2.90 -19.15 6.60
CA PHE A 76 -4.22 -18.79 6.08
C PHE A 76 -4.18 -18.55 4.57
N CYS A 77 -5.28 -18.91 3.89
CA CYS A 77 -5.52 -18.59 2.50
C CYS A 77 -6.06 -17.16 2.37
N GLY A 78 -5.66 -16.43 1.33
CA GLY A 78 -6.09 -15.03 1.12
C GLY A 78 -7.58 -14.81 0.83
N SER A 79 -8.30 -15.88 0.43
CA SER A 79 -9.70 -15.83 0.04
C SER A 79 -10.36 -17.22 0.06
N PRO A 80 -11.70 -17.30 0.26
CA PRO A 80 -12.43 -18.55 0.11
C PRO A 80 -12.37 -19.11 -1.31
N THR A 81 -12.06 -18.31 -2.33
CA THR A 81 -11.93 -18.81 -3.71
C THR A 81 -10.68 -19.65 -3.92
N HIS A 82 -9.72 -19.61 -2.99
CA HIS A 82 -8.63 -20.59 -2.95
C HIS A 82 -9.10 -21.96 -2.41
N THR A 83 -10.28 -22.02 -1.79
CA THR A 83 -10.90 -23.27 -1.32
C THR A 83 -12.13 -23.57 -2.17
N LEU A 84 -12.09 -24.60 -3.02
CA LEU A 84 -13.29 -25.02 -3.74
C LEU A 84 -14.31 -25.59 -2.76
N ALA A 85 -15.59 -25.21 -2.89
CA ALA A 85 -16.66 -25.71 -2.02
C ALA A 85 -16.70 -27.25 -2.04
N GLY A 86 -16.67 -27.86 -0.84
CA GLY A 86 -16.68 -29.31 -0.67
C GLY A 86 -15.31 -30.00 -0.83
N GLN A 87 -14.22 -29.24 -1.00
CA GLN A 87 -12.87 -29.76 -0.87
C GLN A 87 -12.30 -29.32 0.48
N ASP A 88 -11.69 -30.26 1.23
CA ASP A 88 -10.76 -29.89 2.28
C ASP A 88 -9.73 -28.92 1.68
N ALA A 89 -9.23 -27.98 2.47
CA ALA A 89 -8.40 -26.86 2.01
C ALA A 89 -7.08 -27.23 1.28
N SER A 90 -6.88 -28.51 0.95
CA SER A 90 -5.83 -29.13 0.14
C SER A 90 -5.74 -28.67 -1.33
N LYS A 91 -6.37 -27.57 -1.76
CA LYS A 91 -6.13 -26.97 -3.10
C LYS A 91 -5.96 -25.45 -3.13
N GLY A 92 -5.89 -24.79 -1.98
CA GLY A 92 -5.51 -23.39 -1.88
C GLY A 92 -4.23 -23.24 -1.09
N SER A 93 -3.29 -22.42 -1.56
CA SER A 93 -2.03 -22.23 -0.82
C SER A 93 -2.22 -21.23 0.32
N ALA A 94 -1.85 -21.64 1.53
CA ALA A 94 -1.57 -20.71 2.62
C ALA A 94 -0.52 -19.70 2.17
N ASN A 95 -0.69 -18.44 2.57
CA ASN A 95 0.17 -17.35 2.15
C ASN A 95 0.60 -16.51 3.35
N LEU A 96 1.86 -16.08 3.34
CA LEU A 96 2.45 -15.32 4.46
C LEU A 96 1.74 -13.99 4.72
N ALA A 97 1.40 -13.23 3.68
CA ALA A 97 0.67 -11.97 3.82
C ALA A 97 -0.77 -12.23 4.32
N ALA A 98 -1.45 -13.23 3.77
CA ALA A 98 -2.78 -13.62 4.24
C ALA A 98 -2.77 -14.03 5.73
N THR A 99 -1.74 -14.76 6.15
CA THR A 99 -1.56 -15.20 7.54
C THR A 99 -1.36 -14.01 8.48
N PHE A 100 -0.51 -13.06 8.11
CA PHE A 100 -0.33 -11.81 8.86
C PHE A 100 -1.64 -11.05 9.03
N PHE A 101 -2.37 -10.79 7.93
CA PHE A 101 -3.62 -10.05 7.99
C PHE A 101 -4.75 -10.80 8.70
N ALA A 102 -4.79 -12.13 8.62
CA ALA A 102 -5.74 -12.95 9.37
C ALA A 102 -5.57 -12.77 10.89
N LEU A 103 -4.33 -12.83 11.39
CA LEU A 103 -4.05 -12.66 12.81
C LEU A 103 -4.41 -11.25 13.29
N LEU A 104 -4.03 -10.22 12.52
CA LEU A 104 -4.43 -8.85 12.83
C LEU A 104 -5.96 -8.66 12.84
N LEU A 105 -6.67 -9.26 11.86
CA LEU A 105 -8.12 -9.22 11.79
C LEU A 105 -8.80 -9.84 13.02
N LEU A 106 -8.29 -10.98 13.50
CA LEU A 106 -8.79 -11.62 14.72
C LEU A 106 -8.62 -10.70 15.93
N GLY A 107 -7.48 -10.04 16.06
CA GLY A 107 -7.22 -9.11 17.16
C GLY A 107 -8.08 -7.84 17.10
N VAL A 108 -8.16 -7.17 15.94
CA VAL A 108 -8.94 -5.92 15.79
C VAL A 108 -10.44 -6.18 15.92
N ALA A 109 -10.93 -7.37 15.53
CA ALA A 109 -12.33 -7.75 15.67
C ALA A 109 -12.75 -8.01 17.12
N ALA A 110 -11.82 -8.13 18.08
CA ALA A 110 -12.17 -8.31 19.49
C ALA A 110 -12.65 -6.99 20.14
N GLY A 111 -13.84 -7.02 20.73
CA GLY A 111 -14.49 -5.85 21.33
C GLY A 111 -14.18 -5.63 22.81
N THR A 112 -13.77 -6.67 23.53
CA THR A 112 -13.45 -6.63 24.97
C THR A 112 -12.09 -7.27 25.25
N GLU A 113 -11.53 -7.10 26.44
CA GLU A 113 -10.28 -7.77 26.81
C GLU A 113 -10.41 -9.30 26.86
N THR A 114 -11.56 -9.80 27.31
CA THR A 114 -11.86 -11.24 27.32
C THR A 114 -11.91 -11.78 25.88
N GLU A 115 -12.61 -11.08 24.98
CA GLU A 115 -12.61 -11.42 23.56
C GLU A 115 -11.19 -11.34 22.96
N ALA A 116 -10.39 -10.35 23.37
CA ALA A 116 -9.02 -10.18 22.88
C ALA A 116 -8.10 -11.32 23.33
N ARG A 117 -8.18 -11.73 24.60
CA ARG A 117 -7.44 -12.89 25.12
C ARG A 117 -7.83 -14.18 24.40
N ALA A 118 -9.09 -14.31 23.99
CA ALA A 118 -9.59 -15.45 23.21
C ALA A 118 -9.47 -15.27 21.69
N ALA A 119 -8.93 -14.17 21.18
CA ALA A 119 -8.99 -13.85 19.75
C ALA A 119 -8.27 -14.90 18.88
N PHE A 120 -7.21 -15.54 19.39
CA PHE A 120 -6.52 -16.63 18.70
C PHE A 120 -7.03 -18.03 19.04
N ALA A 121 -8.09 -18.17 19.86
CA ALA A 121 -8.75 -19.47 20.00
C ALA A 121 -9.17 -20.01 18.63
N GLY A 122 -8.92 -21.29 18.36
CA GLY A 122 -9.14 -21.91 17.04
C GLY A 122 -8.00 -21.75 16.02
N VAL A 123 -6.98 -20.92 16.30
CA VAL A 123 -5.76 -20.85 15.47
C VAL A 123 -4.89 -22.08 15.77
N ARG A 124 -4.55 -22.87 14.74
CA ARG A 124 -3.67 -24.06 14.83
C ARG A 124 -2.20 -23.64 14.94
N ARG A 125 -1.85 -22.99 16.04
CA ARG A 125 -0.53 -22.39 16.33
C ARG A 125 0.64 -23.29 15.95
N ARG A 126 0.66 -24.53 16.43
CA ARG A 126 1.78 -25.47 16.21
C ARG A 126 2.03 -25.71 14.72
N LYS A 127 0.95 -25.94 13.95
CA LYS A 127 1.05 -26.14 12.50
C LYS A 127 1.52 -24.86 11.80
N LEU A 128 0.99 -23.70 12.21
CA LEU A 128 1.37 -22.41 11.64
C LEU A 128 2.85 -22.07 11.90
N LEU A 129 3.37 -22.30 13.10
CA LEU A 129 4.79 -22.06 13.40
C LEU A 129 5.72 -23.00 12.61
N ARG A 130 5.36 -24.29 12.49
CA ARG A 130 6.10 -25.23 11.64
C ARG A 130 6.06 -24.85 10.16
N TRP A 131 4.90 -24.39 9.68
CA TRP A 131 4.74 -23.88 8.34
C TRP A 131 5.60 -22.62 8.10
N LEU A 132 5.61 -21.68 9.04
CA LEU A 132 6.45 -20.48 8.99
C LEU A 132 7.93 -20.85 8.92
N ARG A 133 8.38 -21.82 9.73
CA ARG A 133 9.76 -22.32 9.69
C ARG A 133 10.16 -22.88 8.33
N LYS A 134 9.25 -23.62 7.67
CA LYS A 134 9.48 -24.18 6.32
C LYS A 134 9.55 -23.12 5.22
N LEU A 135 8.99 -21.94 5.42
CA LEU A 135 9.11 -20.84 4.46
C LEU A 135 10.49 -20.17 4.50
N GLN A 136 11.28 -20.38 5.56
CA GLN A 136 12.60 -19.78 5.67
C GLN A 136 13.61 -20.56 4.84
N ARG A 137 14.34 -19.82 4.00
CA ARG A 137 15.41 -20.33 3.13
C ARG A 137 16.73 -20.45 3.89
N GLU A 138 17.68 -21.15 3.28
CA GLU A 138 19.02 -21.34 3.86
C GLU A 138 19.81 -20.03 4.03
N ASP A 139 19.54 -19.03 3.20
CA ASP A 139 20.14 -17.68 3.25
C ASP A 139 19.48 -16.76 4.30
N GLY A 140 18.42 -17.23 4.96
CA GLY A 140 17.69 -16.48 6.00
C GLY A 140 16.45 -15.74 5.50
N SER A 141 16.30 -15.55 4.19
CA SER A 141 15.12 -14.93 3.59
C SER A 141 13.89 -15.84 3.69
N PHE A 142 12.70 -15.28 3.44
CA PHE A 142 11.43 -16.01 3.48
C PHE A 142 10.75 -16.02 2.12
N GLU A 143 10.11 -17.15 1.82
CA GLU A 143 9.22 -17.31 0.68
C GLU A 143 7.76 -17.02 1.06
N GLN A 144 6.89 -16.97 0.05
CA GLN A 144 5.50 -16.56 0.24
C GLN A 144 4.56 -17.72 0.60
N VAL A 145 4.75 -18.88 -0.04
CA VAL A 145 3.87 -20.05 0.03
C VAL A 145 4.68 -21.34 0.01
N LEU A 146 4.05 -22.46 0.38
CA LEU A 146 4.56 -23.79 0.08
C LEU A 146 3.81 -24.35 -1.14
N TRP A 147 4.57 -24.83 -2.13
CA TRP A 147 4.07 -25.54 -3.31
C TRP A 147 4.71 -26.93 -3.36
N GLU A 148 3.89 -27.98 -3.29
CA GLU A 148 4.37 -29.38 -3.23
C GLU A 148 5.38 -29.66 -2.10
N GLY A 149 5.27 -28.90 -1.00
CA GLY A 149 6.16 -29.02 0.16
C GLY A 149 7.38 -28.08 0.11
N GLU A 150 7.66 -27.48 -1.04
CA GLU A 150 8.79 -26.58 -1.26
C GLU A 150 8.39 -25.11 -1.15
N ALA A 151 9.29 -24.29 -0.62
CA ALA A 151 9.04 -22.87 -0.42
C ALA A 151 9.23 -22.08 -1.74
N VAL A 152 8.21 -21.29 -2.12
CA VAL A 152 8.19 -20.51 -3.38
C VAL A 152 7.46 -19.15 -3.22
N GLY A 153 7.72 -18.19 -4.11
CA GLY A 153 7.05 -16.89 -4.14
C GLY A 153 7.93 -15.64 -4.10
N GLY A 154 9.26 -15.79 -4.05
CA GLY A 154 10.25 -14.70 -4.04
C GLY A 154 10.86 -14.48 -2.66
N ARG A 155 11.99 -13.77 -2.62
CA ARG A 155 12.86 -13.64 -1.42
C ARG A 155 13.02 -12.22 -0.90
N ASP A 156 12.13 -11.31 -1.27
CA ASP A 156 12.26 -9.91 -0.90
C ASP A 156 11.86 -9.60 0.57
N MET A 157 12.21 -8.40 1.01
CA MET A 157 12.08 -7.95 2.41
C MET A 157 10.65 -7.98 2.96
N ARG A 158 9.61 -7.99 2.11
CA ARG A 158 8.22 -8.08 2.58
C ARG A 158 7.98 -9.37 3.33
N HIS A 159 8.58 -10.47 2.89
CA HIS A 159 8.41 -11.76 3.56
C HIS A 159 9.14 -11.79 4.90
N SER A 160 10.32 -11.17 4.99
CA SER A 160 11.06 -10.96 6.24
C SER A 160 10.23 -10.18 7.28
N TYR A 161 9.58 -9.10 6.84
CA TYR A 161 8.66 -8.31 7.67
C TYR A 161 7.48 -9.16 8.18
N LEU A 162 6.73 -9.77 7.26
CA LEU A 162 5.54 -10.53 7.60
C LEU A 162 5.86 -11.73 8.50
N ALA A 163 6.99 -12.42 8.25
CA ALA A 163 7.44 -13.54 9.07
C ALA A 163 7.79 -13.09 10.50
N SER A 164 8.49 -11.97 10.66
CA SER A 164 8.85 -11.42 11.97
C SER A 164 7.60 -11.01 12.77
N CYS A 165 6.62 -10.40 12.12
CA CYS A 165 5.33 -10.09 12.75
C CYS A 165 4.59 -11.36 13.17
N VAL A 166 4.41 -12.34 12.27
CA VAL A 166 3.71 -13.59 12.59
C VAL A 166 4.41 -14.34 13.73
N ARG A 167 5.74 -14.36 13.74
CA ARG A 167 6.55 -14.89 14.84
C ARG A 167 6.21 -14.15 16.14
N TRP A 168 6.24 -12.82 16.16
CA TRP A 168 5.94 -12.04 17.37
C TRP A 168 4.52 -12.32 17.90
N MET A 169 3.54 -12.45 17.00
CA MET A 169 2.13 -12.72 17.36
C MET A 169 1.91 -14.10 17.97
N LEU A 170 2.72 -15.12 17.62
CA LEU A 170 2.40 -16.52 17.97
C LEU A 170 3.46 -17.23 18.79
N ARG A 171 4.74 -16.90 18.63
CA ARG A 171 5.84 -17.70 19.20
C ARG A 171 5.83 -17.64 20.72
N GLY A 172 5.82 -16.42 21.28
CA GLY A 172 5.97 -16.16 22.71
C GLY A 172 7.34 -16.59 23.25
N ALA A 173 7.64 -16.19 24.49
CA ALA A 173 8.88 -16.53 25.19
C ALA A 173 8.87 -17.99 25.72
N VAL A 174 8.62 -18.96 24.83
CA VAL A 174 8.50 -20.38 25.17
C VAL A 174 9.85 -21.09 24.99
N GLN A 175 10.31 -21.78 26.04
CA GLN A 175 11.62 -22.45 26.09
C GLN A 175 11.55 -23.94 25.70
N PRO A 176 12.64 -24.54 25.20
CA PRO A 176 12.69 -25.99 24.97
C PRO A 176 12.27 -26.78 26.22
N GLY A 177 11.33 -27.71 26.05
CA GLY A 177 10.75 -28.50 27.14
C GLY A 177 9.38 -28.04 27.64
N ASP A 178 8.91 -26.83 27.28
CA ASP A 178 7.53 -26.40 27.51
C ASP A 178 6.58 -27.13 26.53
N GLU A 179 5.37 -27.51 26.96
CA GLU A 179 4.38 -28.18 26.11
C GLU A 179 3.99 -27.35 24.87
N ALA A 180 4.00 -26.02 25.03
CA ALA A 180 3.74 -25.06 23.96
C ALA A 180 4.94 -24.83 23.03
N TRP A 181 6.06 -25.53 23.24
CA TRP A 181 7.28 -25.30 22.47
C TRP A 181 7.17 -25.79 21.03
N GLU A 182 7.69 -24.97 20.12
CA GLU A 182 7.93 -25.26 18.72
C GLU A 182 9.27 -24.65 18.32
N GLU A 183 9.94 -25.27 17.35
CA GLU A 183 11.15 -24.72 16.74
C GLU A 183 10.86 -23.32 16.20
N ASP A 184 11.76 -22.38 16.49
CA ASP A 184 11.67 -21.02 15.99
C ASP A 184 12.35 -20.88 14.63
N ILE A 185 12.12 -19.77 13.95
CA ILE A 185 12.91 -19.40 12.77
C ILE A 185 14.37 -19.14 13.16
N ASP A 186 15.26 -19.24 12.19
CA ASP A 186 16.66 -18.86 12.33
C ASP A 186 16.76 -17.33 12.30
N VAL A 187 16.74 -16.71 13.48
CA VAL A 187 16.75 -15.26 13.65
C VAL A 187 18.06 -14.64 13.15
N ASP A 188 19.20 -15.28 13.44
CA ASP A 188 20.51 -14.77 13.06
C ASP A 188 20.66 -14.71 11.53
N LYS A 189 20.20 -15.75 10.83
CA LYS A 189 20.19 -15.73 9.36
C LYS A 189 19.24 -14.69 8.79
N LEU A 190 18.07 -14.49 9.39
CA LEU A 190 17.14 -13.44 8.96
C LEU A 190 17.77 -12.05 9.09
N VAL A 191 18.41 -11.77 10.22
CA VAL A 191 19.15 -10.51 10.46
C VAL A 191 20.28 -10.34 9.44
N ALA A 192 21.04 -11.41 9.18
CA ALA A 192 22.11 -11.39 8.17
C ALA A 192 21.60 -11.14 6.75
N HIS A 193 20.47 -11.74 6.38
CA HIS A 193 19.81 -11.51 5.09
C HIS A 193 19.39 -10.05 4.92
N ILE A 194 18.73 -9.46 5.91
CA ILE A 194 18.32 -8.05 5.86
C ILE A 194 19.55 -7.14 5.74
N ARG A 195 20.62 -7.43 6.50
CA ARG A 195 21.89 -6.71 6.42
C ARG A 195 22.51 -6.72 5.02
N GLN A 196 22.44 -7.87 4.34
CA GLN A 196 22.97 -8.01 2.98
C GLN A 196 22.15 -7.29 1.92
N GLY A 197 20.90 -6.93 2.21
CA GLY A 197 20.05 -6.19 1.26
C GLY A 197 20.33 -4.69 1.20
N GLN A 198 21.21 -4.15 2.06
CA GLN A 198 21.51 -2.72 2.06
C GLN A 198 22.34 -2.35 0.82
N THR A 199 21.93 -1.29 0.14
CA THR A 199 22.46 -0.84 -1.15
C THR A 199 23.49 0.30 -0.97
N TYR A 200 24.19 0.65 -2.05
CA TYR A 200 25.27 1.65 -2.03
C TYR A 200 24.84 3.07 -1.63
N ASP A 201 23.56 3.40 -1.81
CA ASP A 201 22.96 4.70 -1.47
C ASP A 201 22.36 4.71 -0.05
N GLY A 202 22.60 3.66 0.73
CA GLY A 202 22.16 3.51 2.12
C GLY A 202 20.76 2.92 2.28
N GLY A 203 19.97 2.83 1.21
CA GLY A 203 18.64 2.23 1.24
C GLY A 203 18.65 0.69 1.31
N LEU A 204 17.48 0.07 1.18
CA LEU A 204 17.30 -1.38 1.18
C LEU A 204 16.57 -1.83 -0.09
N ALA A 205 16.95 -3.00 -0.60
CA ALA A 205 16.31 -3.65 -1.73
C ALA A 205 16.17 -5.16 -1.47
N GLU A 206 15.72 -5.92 -2.49
CA GLU A 206 15.73 -7.40 -2.41
C GLU A 206 17.17 -7.96 -2.27
N ALA A 207 18.13 -7.31 -2.92
CA ALA A 207 19.56 -7.62 -2.85
C ALA A 207 20.36 -6.32 -2.98
N SER A 208 21.60 -6.28 -2.48
CA SER A 208 22.44 -5.06 -2.48
C SER A 208 22.75 -4.48 -3.86
N GLU A 209 22.63 -5.27 -4.93
CA GLU A 209 22.85 -4.85 -6.32
C GLU A 209 21.59 -4.26 -6.97
N HIS A 210 20.43 -4.35 -6.30
CA HIS A 210 19.17 -3.82 -6.81
C HIS A 210 18.96 -2.36 -6.40
N GLU A 211 18.02 -1.69 -7.06
CA GLU A 211 17.63 -0.33 -6.70
C GLU A 211 16.97 -0.31 -5.31
N SER A 212 17.46 0.57 -4.44
CA SER A 212 16.87 0.83 -3.13
C SER A 212 15.39 1.22 -3.26
N HIS A 213 14.57 0.89 -2.26
CA HIS A 213 13.15 1.26 -2.26
C HIS A 213 12.65 1.47 -0.83
N ALA A 214 11.97 2.59 -0.55
CA ALA A 214 11.46 2.93 0.78
C ALA A 214 10.50 1.87 1.35
N GLY A 215 9.70 1.23 0.50
CA GLY A 215 8.89 0.07 0.89
C GLY A 215 9.71 -1.13 1.38
N TYR A 216 10.85 -1.45 0.74
CA TYR A 216 11.76 -2.50 1.21
C TYR A 216 12.54 -2.05 2.45
N ALA A 217 12.90 -0.78 2.55
CA ALA A 217 13.46 -0.20 3.76
C ALA A 217 12.53 -0.36 4.96
N TYR A 218 11.25 0.01 4.82
CA TYR A 218 10.27 -0.23 5.86
C TYR A 218 10.19 -1.72 6.23
N CYS A 219 10.10 -2.62 5.25
CA CYS A 219 9.93 -4.04 5.54
C CYS A 219 11.16 -4.62 6.26
N GLY A 220 12.38 -4.29 5.81
CA GLY A 220 13.60 -4.75 6.47
C GLY A 220 13.76 -4.19 7.87
N ILE A 221 13.57 -2.88 8.06
CA ILE A 221 13.67 -2.25 9.39
C ILE A 221 12.56 -2.73 10.33
N SER A 222 11.33 -2.86 9.84
CA SER A 222 10.21 -3.36 10.63
C SER A 222 10.42 -4.82 11.04
N ALA A 223 11.00 -5.66 10.17
CA ALA A 223 11.37 -7.02 10.56
C ALA A 223 12.33 -7.01 11.75
N LEU A 224 13.39 -6.20 11.70
CA LEU A 224 14.36 -6.06 12.81
C LEU A 224 13.71 -5.49 14.07
N TYR A 225 12.90 -4.43 13.93
CA TYR A 225 12.15 -3.82 15.03
C TYR A 225 11.23 -4.83 15.72
N MET A 226 10.53 -5.67 14.96
CA MET A 226 9.66 -6.72 15.50
C MET A 226 10.44 -7.89 16.14
N LEU A 227 11.70 -8.10 15.78
CA LEU A 227 12.59 -9.04 16.47
C LEU A 227 13.07 -8.50 17.81
N ASP A 228 13.26 -7.18 17.91
CA ASP A 228 13.61 -6.48 19.15
C ASP A 228 12.39 -6.27 20.07
N CYS A 229 11.17 -6.34 19.51
CA CYS A 229 9.94 -6.37 20.30
C CYS A 229 9.89 -7.59 21.24
N PRO A 230 9.56 -7.39 22.52
CA PRO A 230 9.60 -8.47 23.50
C PRO A 230 8.49 -9.51 23.25
N LEU A 231 8.86 -10.79 23.37
CA LEU A 231 7.94 -11.93 23.27
C LEU A 231 7.18 -12.21 24.59
N SER A 232 7.50 -11.48 25.66
CA SER A 232 6.82 -11.51 26.95
C SER A 232 6.60 -10.08 27.44
N SER A 233 5.49 -9.83 28.12
CA SER A 233 5.12 -8.52 28.66
C SER A 233 6.07 -7.98 29.75
N SER A 234 7.01 -8.80 30.25
CA SER A 234 7.96 -8.43 31.30
C SER A 234 9.33 -7.94 30.80
N SER A 235 9.61 -8.01 29.50
CA SER A 235 10.91 -7.64 28.93
C SER A 235 10.86 -6.25 28.30
N PRO A 236 11.89 -5.41 28.47
CA PRO A 236 11.97 -4.12 27.78
C PRO A 236 12.08 -4.31 26.27
N HIS A 237 11.64 -3.30 25.52
CA HIS A 237 11.82 -3.23 24.07
C HIS A 237 13.26 -2.85 23.74
N GLU A 238 14.17 -3.78 23.95
CA GLU A 238 15.59 -3.63 23.65
C GLU A 238 16.12 -4.96 23.12
N GLY A 239 16.59 -4.95 21.87
CA GLY A 239 17.23 -6.09 21.26
C GLY A 239 18.34 -5.65 20.28
N PRO A 240 19.17 -6.60 19.84
CA PRO A 240 20.32 -6.29 19.00
C PRO A 240 19.99 -6.26 17.50
N ALA A 241 18.77 -6.60 17.08
CA ALA A 241 18.46 -6.90 15.68
C ALA A 241 18.62 -5.68 14.78
N ILE A 242 18.09 -4.49 15.14
CA ILE A 242 18.31 -3.28 14.32
C ILE A 242 19.80 -2.98 14.19
N LYS A 243 20.53 -3.00 15.31
CA LYS A 243 21.97 -2.70 15.35
C LYS A 243 22.79 -3.67 14.50
N GLN A 244 22.42 -4.94 14.47
CA GLN A 244 23.12 -5.98 13.70
C GLN A 244 22.67 -6.02 12.24
N GLY A 245 21.38 -5.78 11.98
CA GLY A 245 20.76 -5.92 10.67
C GLY A 245 20.90 -4.69 9.77
N VAL A 246 21.23 -3.52 10.30
CA VAL A 246 21.53 -2.32 9.51
C VAL A 246 23.05 -2.15 9.41
N ALA A 247 23.62 -2.19 8.20
CA ALA A 247 25.07 -2.11 8.02
C ALA A 247 25.60 -0.67 8.16
N ASP A 248 24.89 0.30 7.57
CA ASP A 248 25.12 1.73 7.64
C ASP A 248 23.82 2.45 8.05
N LEU A 249 23.68 2.75 9.34
CA LEU A 249 22.49 3.43 9.87
C LEU A 249 22.41 4.88 9.36
N GLN A 250 23.54 5.56 9.21
CA GLN A 250 23.56 6.94 8.77
C GLN A 250 23.14 7.05 7.31
N GLY A 251 23.64 6.13 6.46
CA GLY A 251 23.20 5.98 5.07
C GLY A 251 21.71 5.68 4.96
N MET A 252 21.16 4.81 5.81
CA MET A 252 19.73 4.51 5.86
C MET A 252 18.88 5.74 6.17
N ILE A 253 19.25 6.48 7.22
CA ILE A 253 18.55 7.72 7.60
C ILE A 253 18.67 8.75 6.47
N ASN A 254 19.86 8.90 5.88
CA ASN A 254 20.08 9.80 4.76
C ASN A 254 19.19 9.44 3.56
N PHE A 255 19.12 8.16 3.19
CA PHE A 255 18.24 7.67 2.13
C PHE A 255 16.78 8.02 2.40
N LEU A 256 16.29 7.79 3.62
CA LEU A 256 14.89 8.03 4.00
C LEU A 256 14.53 9.52 4.01
N VAL A 257 15.37 10.37 4.59
CA VAL A 257 15.10 11.81 4.69
C VAL A 257 14.97 12.44 3.30
N HIS A 258 15.79 12.02 2.34
CA HIS A 258 15.75 12.51 0.95
C HIS A 258 14.61 11.93 0.10
N ARG A 259 13.70 11.13 0.69
CA ARG A 259 12.43 10.79 0.04
C ARG A 259 11.40 11.91 0.16
N GLN A 260 11.63 12.87 1.06
CA GLN A 260 10.81 14.07 1.24
C GLN A 260 11.21 15.14 0.23
N PHE A 261 10.25 15.67 -0.52
CA PHE A 261 10.50 16.79 -1.43
C PHE A 261 9.29 17.72 -1.50
N THR A 262 9.55 18.97 -1.89
CA THR A 262 8.48 19.96 -2.06
C THR A 262 7.58 19.50 -3.21
N TYR A 263 6.29 19.37 -2.94
CA TYR A 263 5.31 18.98 -3.96
C TYR A 263 4.96 20.18 -4.85
N LEU A 264 5.13 20.02 -6.16
CA LEU A 264 4.90 21.06 -7.17
C LEU A 264 3.81 20.62 -8.15
N ALA A 265 2.60 21.16 -7.99
CA ALA A 265 1.41 20.71 -8.71
C ALA A 265 1.37 21.07 -10.22
N GLN A 266 2.23 21.98 -10.68
CA GLN A 266 2.32 22.38 -12.09
C GLN A 266 3.15 21.37 -12.89
N GLU A 267 4.26 20.89 -12.31
CA GLU A 267 5.20 19.98 -12.96
C GLU A 267 4.61 18.57 -13.20
N GLU A 268 3.66 18.12 -12.38
CA GLU A 268 2.95 16.86 -12.62
C GLU A 268 1.99 16.90 -13.83
N GLU A 269 1.61 18.09 -14.35
CA GLU A 269 0.69 18.19 -15.49
C GLU A 269 1.37 18.30 -16.84
N ASP A 270 2.55 18.92 -16.92
CA ASP A 270 3.25 19.15 -18.19
C ASP A 270 3.85 17.85 -18.80
N GLU A 271 3.93 16.77 -18.01
CA GLU A 271 4.49 15.47 -18.42
C GLU A 271 3.44 14.39 -18.73
N ASP A 272 2.15 14.66 -18.51
CA ASP A 272 1.07 13.66 -18.72
C ASP A 272 0.64 13.55 -20.20
N ASP A 273 1.15 14.41 -21.10
CA ASP A 273 0.86 14.35 -22.55
C ASP A 273 1.72 13.33 -23.31
N ASP A 274 2.78 12.79 -22.70
CA ASP A 274 3.58 11.68 -23.24
C ASP A 274 3.57 10.49 -22.26
N ASP A 275 3.17 9.30 -22.72
CA ASP A 275 3.12 8.02 -21.97
C ASP A 275 4.53 7.54 -21.48
N GLU A 276 5.54 8.42 -21.60
CA GLU A 276 6.94 8.33 -21.16
C GLU A 276 7.36 9.55 -20.30
N GLY A 277 6.44 10.19 -19.56
CA GLY A 277 6.77 11.36 -18.71
C GLY A 277 8.08 11.18 -17.92
N GLU A 278 9.03 12.08 -18.17
CA GLU A 278 10.39 12.00 -17.63
C GLU A 278 10.34 11.95 -16.09
N ASN A 279 11.16 11.06 -15.52
CA ASN A 279 11.32 10.97 -14.08
C ASN A 279 11.93 12.28 -13.57
N PHE A 280 11.31 12.95 -12.59
CA PHE A 280 11.82 14.13 -11.88
C PHE A 280 13.36 14.10 -11.84
N ILE A 281 14.02 14.89 -12.69
CA ILE A 281 15.48 15.00 -12.61
C ILE A 281 15.75 15.86 -11.39
N GLU A 282 16.14 15.23 -10.27
CA GLU A 282 16.56 16.02 -9.12
C GLU A 282 17.76 16.89 -9.48
N SER A 283 17.72 18.10 -8.92
CA SER A 283 18.87 18.97 -8.77
C SER A 283 20.01 18.23 -8.05
N LYS A 284 21.26 18.64 -8.30
CA LYS A 284 22.48 18.00 -7.74
C LYS A 284 22.31 17.70 -6.24
N LEU A 285 22.75 16.51 -5.77
CA LEU A 285 22.62 15.96 -4.41
C LEU A 285 22.89 16.95 -3.23
N GLY A 286 23.60 18.05 -3.47
CA GLY A 286 23.83 19.14 -2.50
C GLY A 286 22.77 20.25 -2.46
N ALA A 287 21.70 20.16 -3.25
CA ALA A 287 20.60 21.12 -3.32
C ALA A 287 19.28 20.58 -2.73
N LEU A 288 19.30 19.37 -2.16
CA LEU A 288 18.12 18.62 -1.69
C LEU A 288 17.64 19.06 -0.30
N SER A 289 17.59 20.36 -0.05
CA SER A 289 17.03 20.93 1.17
C SER A 289 15.60 21.37 0.94
N LEU A 290 14.68 21.00 1.84
CA LEU A 290 13.35 21.60 1.86
C LEU A 290 13.47 23.09 2.18
N PRO A 291 12.93 24.00 1.33
CA PRO A 291 12.89 25.42 1.66
C PRO A 291 12.12 25.67 2.96
N GLU A 292 12.57 26.62 3.77
CA GLU A 292 11.79 27.11 4.91
C GLU A 292 10.43 27.63 4.40
N GLY A 293 9.34 27.16 5.00
CA GLY A 293 7.98 27.56 4.61
C GLY A 293 7.40 26.85 3.39
N CYS A 294 7.93 25.69 2.98
CA CYS A 294 7.33 24.88 1.91
C CYS A 294 5.84 24.59 2.13
N GLY A 295 5.04 24.74 1.06
CA GLY A 295 3.59 24.57 1.10
C GLY A 295 3.18 23.13 1.38
N HIS A 296 3.58 22.21 0.50
CA HIS A 296 3.22 20.78 0.57
C HIS A 296 4.48 19.94 0.39
N VAL A 297 4.62 18.85 1.15
CA VAL A 297 5.75 17.91 1.04
C VAL A 297 5.21 16.52 0.73
N GLY A 298 5.57 16.03 -0.45
CA GLY A 298 5.27 14.68 -0.92
C GLY A 298 6.43 13.74 -0.65
N TYR A 299 6.18 12.44 -0.85
CA TYR A 299 7.17 11.39 -0.66
C TYR A 299 7.23 10.48 -1.88
N ASN A 300 8.42 10.01 -2.22
CA ASN A 300 8.62 8.98 -3.22
C ASN A 300 9.20 7.71 -2.61
N GLY A 301 9.11 6.61 -3.35
CA GLY A 301 9.71 5.34 -2.92
C GLY A 301 11.19 5.25 -3.24
N ARG A 302 11.64 6.00 -4.25
CA ARG A 302 12.94 5.90 -4.88
C ARG A 302 13.31 7.23 -5.50
N TRP A 303 14.61 7.44 -5.72
CA TRP A 303 15.14 8.62 -6.39
C TRP A 303 14.41 8.90 -7.71
N ASN A 304 14.17 10.18 -8.00
CA ASN A 304 13.58 10.66 -9.24
C ASN A 304 12.18 10.10 -9.55
N LYS A 305 11.39 9.70 -8.54
CA LYS A 305 10.01 9.25 -8.74
C LYS A 305 8.99 10.27 -8.21
N LYS A 306 7.81 10.27 -8.84
CA LYS A 306 6.66 11.11 -8.47
C LYS A 306 6.18 10.83 -7.04
N ALA A 307 5.46 11.80 -6.47
CA ALA A 307 4.91 11.69 -5.14
C ALA A 307 3.80 10.63 -5.08
N ASP A 308 3.74 9.89 -3.97
CA ASP A 308 2.70 8.89 -3.73
C ASP A 308 2.36 8.84 -2.24
N THR A 309 1.07 8.96 -1.94
CA THR A 309 0.50 8.97 -0.58
C THR A 309 1.03 7.89 0.33
N CYS A 310 1.26 6.67 -0.19
CA CYS A 310 1.69 5.57 0.66
C CYS A 310 3.11 5.76 1.22
N TYR A 311 3.98 6.51 0.53
CA TYR A 311 5.34 6.75 1.03
C TYR A 311 5.40 7.74 2.19
N CYS A 312 4.36 8.55 2.38
CA CYS A 312 4.21 9.31 3.62
C CYS A 312 4.20 8.37 4.84
N TRP A 313 3.64 7.16 4.70
CA TRP A 313 3.72 6.11 5.73
C TRP A 313 5.05 5.37 5.67
N TRP A 314 5.41 4.81 4.51
CA TRP A 314 6.58 3.93 4.41
C TRP A 314 7.87 4.62 4.88
N VAL A 315 8.04 5.90 4.58
CA VAL A 315 9.23 6.66 4.99
C VAL A 315 9.14 7.10 6.46
N ALA A 316 8.04 7.78 6.85
CA ALA A 316 7.91 8.31 8.20
C ALA A 316 7.85 7.22 9.27
N GLY A 317 7.17 6.09 8.97
CA GLY A 317 7.14 4.92 9.84
C GLY A 317 8.52 4.27 10.00
N THR A 318 9.32 4.23 8.93
CA THR A 318 10.70 3.72 9.02
C THR A 318 11.57 4.64 9.86
N LEU A 319 11.49 5.96 9.66
CA LEU A 319 12.20 6.94 10.49
C LEU A 319 11.79 6.84 11.96
N ALA A 320 10.51 6.59 12.26
CA ALA A 320 10.05 6.40 13.63
C ALA A 320 10.67 5.16 14.32
N MET A 321 10.83 4.04 13.60
CA MET A 321 11.50 2.84 14.15
C MET A 321 13.02 3.03 14.35
N LEU A 322 13.63 4.03 13.72
CA LEU A 322 15.06 4.35 13.80
C LEU A 322 15.36 5.56 14.69
N ASP A 323 14.42 5.98 15.54
CA ASP A 323 14.50 7.18 16.38
C ASP A 323 14.76 8.49 15.59
N GLY A 324 14.42 8.49 14.29
CA GLY A 324 14.62 9.59 13.35
C GLY A 324 13.36 10.38 13.02
N PHE A 325 12.25 10.17 13.74
CA PHE A 325 10.95 10.80 13.41
C PHE A 325 10.98 12.33 13.45
N SER A 326 11.87 12.93 14.25
CA SER A 326 12.06 14.39 14.29
C SER A 326 12.53 15.00 12.96
N MET A 327 13.00 14.17 12.02
CA MET A 327 13.42 14.58 10.67
C MET A 327 12.25 14.59 9.66
N VAL A 328 11.06 14.17 10.07
CA VAL A 328 9.84 14.25 9.26
C VAL A 328 9.31 15.68 9.31
N ASN A 329 9.13 16.31 8.15
CA ASN A 329 8.54 17.64 8.09
C ASN A 329 7.01 17.57 8.20
N ILE A 330 6.51 17.41 9.43
CA ILE A 330 5.11 17.05 9.70
C ILE A 330 4.10 18.05 9.09
N PRO A 331 4.16 19.37 9.34
CA PRO A 331 3.11 20.28 8.86
C PRO A 331 2.89 20.27 7.33
N PRO A 332 3.93 20.40 6.47
CA PRO A 332 3.75 20.33 5.02
C PRO A 332 3.42 18.91 4.53
N SER A 333 3.89 17.86 5.20
CA SER A 333 3.54 16.46 4.86
C SER A 333 2.06 16.19 5.14
N ARG A 334 1.56 16.66 6.28
CA ARG A 334 0.14 16.62 6.66
C ARG A 334 -0.71 17.37 5.64
N ARG A 335 -0.29 18.58 5.23
CA ARG A 335 -0.98 19.35 4.18
C ARG A 335 -0.99 18.60 2.85
N TYR A 336 0.11 17.94 2.45
CA TYR A 336 0.09 17.09 1.26
C TYR A 336 -1.00 16.01 1.36
N ILE A 337 -1.07 15.27 2.47
CA ILE A 337 -2.08 14.22 2.61
C ILE A 337 -3.52 14.80 2.58
N LEU A 338 -3.78 15.86 3.36
CA LEU A 338 -5.13 16.40 3.58
C LEU A 338 -5.62 17.33 2.47
N ASP A 339 -4.74 18.15 1.92
CA ASP A 339 -5.07 19.03 0.83
C ASP A 339 -5.04 18.21 -0.45
N ILE A 340 -3.94 17.51 -0.76
CA ILE A 340 -3.63 16.97 -2.11
C ILE A 340 -4.30 15.62 -2.39
N THR A 341 -4.27 14.71 -1.43
CA THR A 341 -4.63 13.30 -1.69
C THR A 341 -5.97 12.89 -1.08
N GLN A 342 -6.53 13.71 -0.18
CA GLN A 342 -7.85 13.48 0.42
C GLN A 342 -8.95 13.63 -0.62
N HIS A 343 -9.75 12.57 -0.79
CA HIS A 343 -10.79 12.58 -1.81
C HIS A 343 -12.14 13.09 -1.28
N ARG A 344 -12.89 13.79 -2.13
CA ARG A 344 -14.20 14.41 -1.80
C ARG A 344 -15.31 13.44 -1.37
N ILE A 345 -15.11 12.13 -1.55
CA ILE A 345 -16.07 11.09 -1.13
C ILE A 345 -15.61 10.36 0.14
N GLY A 346 -14.48 10.77 0.72
CA GLY A 346 -13.72 10.00 1.70
C GLY A 346 -12.69 9.09 1.03
N GLY A 347 -11.72 8.62 1.82
CA GLY A 347 -10.53 7.92 1.35
C GLY A 347 -9.44 8.86 0.84
N PHE A 348 -8.26 8.30 0.59
CA PHE A 348 -7.13 8.97 -0.04
C PHE A 348 -6.79 8.27 -1.36
N SER A 349 -6.39 9.06 -2.36
CA SER A 349 -5.88 8.57 -3.63
C SER A 349 -4.37 8.33 -3.56
N LYS A 350 -3.82 7.64 -4.56
CA LYS A 350 -2.37 7.53 -4.76
C LYS A 350 -1.71 8.90 -5.02
N ALA A 351 -2.32 9.66 -5.92
CA ALA A 351 -1.84 10.94 -6.43
C ALA A 351 -3.04 11.84 -6.76
N VAL A 352 -2.79 13.09 -7.15
CA VAL A 352 -3.85 14.07 -7.49
C VAL A 352 -4.74 13.57 -8.61
N GLY A 353 -6.05 13.76 -8.45
CA GLY A 353 -7.04 13.42 -9.48
C GLY A 353 -7.34 11.93 -9.66
N ALA A 354 -6.58 11.04 -9.00
CA ALA A 354 -6.88 9.62 -8.98
C ALA A 354 -8.06 9.29 -8.03
N PRO A 355 -8.84 8.22 -8.31
CA PRO A 355 -9.86 7.76 -7.38
C PRO A 355 -9.23 7.25 -6.07
N PRO A 356 -9.95 7.32 -4.93
CA PRO A 356 -9.46 6.78 -3.68
C PRO A 356 -9.54 5.24 -3.69
N ASP A 357 -8.54 4.59 -3.11
CA ASP A 357 -8.48 3.14 -2.99
C ASP A 357 -8.14 2.71 -1.55
N VAL A 358 -8.48 1.47 -1.22
CA VAL A 358 -8.38 0.91 0.14
C VAL A 358 -6.94 0.95 0.66
N TYR A 359 -5.93 0.79 -0.21
CA TYR A 359 -4.54 0.75 0.20
C TYR A 359 -4.02 2.13 0.55
N HIS A 360 -4.08 3.09 -0.38
CA HIS A 360 -3.60 4.46 -0.11
C HIS A 360 -4.47 5.16 0.94
N SER A 361 -5.77 4.86 0.99
CA SER A 361 -6.65 5.38 2.04
C SER A 361 -6.22 4.94 3.43
N TYR A 362 -5.81 3.68 3.60
CA TYR A 362 -5.40 3.17 4.90
C TYR A 362 -4.02 3.70 5.30
N LEU A 363 -3.05 3.69 4.38
CA LEU A 363 -1.70 4.16 4.66
C LEU A 363 -1.63 5.69 4.84
N GLY A 364 -2.44 6.46 4.11
CA GLY A 364 -2.60 7.90 4.36
C GLY A 364 -3.18 8.17 5.76
N LEU A 365 -4.14 7.36 6.21
CA LEU A 365 -4.67 7.43 7.57
C LEU A 365 -3.63 7.06 8.62
N GLY A 366 -2.83 6.01 8.38
CA GLY A 366 -1.72 5.60 9.25
C GLY A 366 -0.63 6.67 9.36
N ALA A 367 -0.25 7.29 8.25
CA ALA A 367 0.70 8.41 8.23
C ALA A 367 0.19 9.61 9.04
N LEU A 368 -1.08 9.99 8.86
CA LEU A 368 -1.71 11.05 9.65
C LEU A 368 -1.78 10.70 11.15
N ALA A 369 -2.11 9.46 11.49
CA ALA A 369 -2.16 9.01 12.88
C ALA A 369 -0.77 9.06 13.54
N LEU A 370 0.28 8.66 12.81
CA LEU A 370 1.67 8.78 13.25
C LEU A 370 2.11 10.23 13.42
N MET A 371 1.62 11.13 12.56
CA MET A 371 1.84 12.58 12.63
C MET A 371 1.01 13.28 13.72
N GLY A 372 0.18 12.55 14.48
CA GLY A 372 -0.63 13.09 15.56
C GLY A 372 -1.92 13.80 15.11
N GLU A 373 -2.48 13.42 13.97
CA GLU A 373 -3.74 14.01 13.47
C GLU A 373 -4.88 13.85 14.50
N PRO A 374 -5.57 14.95 14.88
CA PRO A 374 -6.65 14.90 15.84
C PRO A 374 -7.78 13.96 15.43
N GLY A 375 -8.27 13.18 16.40
CA GLY A 375 -9.42 12.29 16.21
C GLY A 375 -9.09 10.94 15.60
N LEU A 376 -7.80 10.63 15.39
CA LEU A 376 -7.29 9.29 15.07
C LEU A 376 -6.72 8.63 16.34
N LYS A 377 -6.81 7.30 16.41
CA LYS A 377 -6.15 6.54 17.48
C LYS A 377 -4.63 6.58 17.29
N ALA A 378 -3.90 6.52 18.41
CA ALA A 378 -2.46 6.32 18.40
C ALA A 378 -2.09 5.02 17.65
N PHE A 379 -0.98 5.10 16.91
CA PHE A 379 -0.63 4.12 15.89
C PHE A 379 0.73 3.47 16.19
N GLU A 380 0.83 2.17 15.90
CA GLU A 380 2.03 1.35 16.10
C GLU A 380 2.71 1.14 14.74
N VAL A 381 4.02 1.36 14.70
CA VAL A 381 4.81 1.42 13.46
C VAL A 381 5.29 0.05 12.99
N GLY A 382 5.49 -0.91 13.88
CA GLY A 382 5.87 -2.27 13.51
C GLY A 382 4.76 -2.97 12.75
N LEU A 383 3.58 -3.08 13.34
CA LEU A 383 2.42 -3.81 12.82
C LEU A 383 1.53 -3.00 11.88
N CYS A 384 1.78 -1.70 11.74
CA CYS A 384 0.94 -0.77 10.95
C CYS A 384 -0.53 -0.87 11.38
N CYS A 385 -0.82 -0.66 12.67
CA CYS A 385 -2.17 -0.73 13.24
C CYS A 385 -2.31 0.20 14.46
N SER A 386 -3.49 0.29 15.07
CA SER A 386 -3.63 1.04 16.32
C SER A 386 -2.86 0.39 17.47
N LEU A 387 -2.38 1.18 18.43
CA LEU A 387 -1.75 0.65 19.66
C LEU A 387 -2.71 -0.27 20.42
N GLU A 388 -4.01 0.01 20.37
CA GLU A 388 -5.04 -0.85 20.96
C GLU A 388 -5.07 -2.23 20.29
N THR A 389 -5.00 -2.29 18.96
CA THR A 389 -4.93 -3.56 18.22
C THR A 389 -3.67 -4.34 18.59
N THR A 390 -2.51 -3.67 18.64
CA THR A 390 -1.25 -4.32 19.07
C THR A 390 -1.37 -4.96 20.45
N ARG A 391 -1.98 -4.25 21.40
CA ARG A 391 -2.24 -4.77 22.75
C ARG A 391 -3.17 -5.98 22.72
N LYS A 392 -4.25 -5.94 21.93
CA LYS A 392 -5.18 -7.08 21.77
C LYS A 392 -4.47 -8.31 21.20
N ILE A 393 -3.55 -8.12 20.26
CA ILE A 393 -2.74 -9.20 19.68
C ILE A 393 -1.80 -9.81 20.74
N GLY A 394 -1.19 -8.99 21.60
CA GLY A 394 -0.41 -9.47 22.74
C GLY A 394 -1.25 -10.33 23.69
N LEU A 395 -2.45 -9.87 24.06
CA LEU A 395 -3.39 -10.65 24.88
C LEU A 395 -3.81 -11.95 24.21
N ALA A 396 -4.06 -11.93 22.90
CA ALA A 396 -4.44 -13.11 22.13
C ALA A 396 -3.33 -14.17 22.13
N ARG A 397 -2.07 -13.75 22.00
CA ARG A 397 -0.88 -14.61 22.13
C ARG A 397 -0.82 -15.25 23.51
N ASP A 398 -0.96 -14.45 24.56
CA ASP A 398 -0.81 -14.92 25.94
C ASP A 398 -1.93 -15.93 26.29
N GLY A 399 -3.18 -15.62 25.92
CA GLY A 399 -4.30 -16.55 26.09
C GLY A 399 -4.15 -17.85 25.30
N LEU A 400 -3.58 -17.79 24.09
CA LEU A 400 -3.28 -18.98 23.29
C LEU A 400 -2.20 -19.88 23.94
N LEU A 401 -1.18 -19.28 24.55
CA LEU A 401 -0.09 -20.01 25.22
C LEU A 401 -0.54 -20.63 26.55
N GLU A 402 -1.37 -19.93 27.31
CA GLU A 402 -1.97 -20.45 28.55
C GLU A 402 -2.81 -21.70 28.28
N ASN A 403 -3.71 -21.62 27.30
CA ASN A 403 -4.53 -22.77 26.91
C ASN A 403 -3.68 -23.98 26.47
N ALA A 404 -2.55 -23.73 25.79
CA ALA A 404 -1.66 -24.79 25.35
C ALA A 404 -0.96 -25.51 26.51
N ARG A 405 -0.59 -24.77 27.58
CA ARG A 405 0.06 -25.30 28.78
C ARG A 405 -0.88 -26.03 29.73
N GLU A 406 -2.16 -25.66 29.70
CA GLU A 406 -3.19 -26.29 30.54
C GLU A 406 -3.78 -27.55 29.89
N GLY A 407 -3.22 -28.02 28.77
CA GLY A 407 -3.71 -29.18 28.03
C GLY A 407 -5.12 -29.00 27.46
N ARG A 408 -5.65 -27.76 27.44
CA ARG A 408 -6.99 -27.47 26.92
C ARG A 408 -6.91 -27.38 25.39
N THR A 409 -7.06 -28.52 24.73
CA THR A 409 -7.14 -28.60 23.26
C THR A 409 -8.49 -28.16 22.68
N GLY A 410 -9.44 -27.76 23.52
CA GLY A 410 -10.70 -27.12 23.13
C GLY A 410 -10.75 -25.72 23.71
N GLY A 411 -10.80 -24.71 22.85
CA GLY A 411 -10.99 -23.33 23.28
C GLY A 411 -12.37 -23.11 23.90
N PHE A 412 -12.64 -21.86 24.25
CA PHE A 412 -13.92 -21.21 24.59
C PHE A 412 -15.09 -21.44 23.57
N ASP A 413 -15.05 -22.53 22.80
CA ASP A 413 -16.14 -23.03 21.97
C ASP A 413 -17.04 -23.99 22.77
N GLY A 414 -16.57 -24.54 23.91
CA GLY A 414 -17.32 -25.53 24.71
C GLY A 414 -18.33 -24.96 25.70
N ASP A 415 -18.28 -23.66 25.98
CA ASP A 415 -19.20 -22.93 26.87
C ASP A 415 -20.33 -22.22 26.11
N GLY A 416 -20.42 -22.43 24.79
CA GLY A 416 -21.49 -21.88 23.96
C GLY A 416 -21.47 -20.35 23.89
N PHE A 417 -20.39 -19.67 24.32
CA PHE A 417 -20.31 -18.21 24.31
C PHE A 417 -20.51 -17.64 22.90
N TRP A 418 -19.91 -18.27 21.88
CA TRP A 418 -20.09 -17.87 20.48
C TRP A 418 -21.36 -18.44 19.84
N GLU A 419 -21.83 -19.61 20.29
CA GLU A 419 -23.06 -20.25 19.81
C GLU A 419 -24.33 -19.51 20.28
N ALA A 420 -24.28 -18.91 21.48
CA ALA A 420 -25.36 -18.11 22.06
C ALA A 420 -25.68 -16.82 21.28
N ILE A 421 -24.78 -16.36 20.38
CA ILE A 421 -24.89 -15.08 19.67
C ILE A 421 -25.19 -15.24 18.17
N GLY A 422 -25.58 -16.44 17.71
CA GLY A 422 -26.35 -16.56 16.47
C GLY A 422 -25.93 -17.68 15.53
N ALA A 423 -26.46 -18.87 15.79
CA ALA A 423 -26.71 -19.84 14.73
C ALA A 423 -27.94 -19.39 13.91
N HIS A 424 -27.74 -18.54 12.90
CA HIS A 424 -28.63 -18.47 11.73
C HIS A 424 -27.83 -17.91 10.54
N SER A 425 -27.30 -18.83 9.72
CA SER A 425 -26.93 -18.55 8.33
C SER A 425 -28.15 -17.98 7.61
N PRO A 426 -27.97 -16.85 6.92
CA PRO A 426 -28.08 -16.91 5.48
C PRO A 426 -26.87 -16.23 4.83
N PHE A 427 -26.10 -17.00 4.05
CA PHE A 427 -25.18 -16.46 3.06
C PHE A 427 -25.95 -15.53 2.10
N PRO A 428 -25.48 -14.29 1.90
CA PRO A 428 -25.03 -13.96 0.57
C PRO A 428 -23.91 -12.90 0.58
N PHE A 429 -22.62 -13.27 0.45
CA PHE A 429 -21.60 -12.31 -0.02
C PHE A 429 -20.44 -13.04 -0.73
N LEU A 430 -20.12 -12.50 -1.92
CA LEU A 430 -19.06 -12.88 -2.88
C LEU A 430 -19.23 -14.21 -3.64
N GLN A 431 -20.34 -14.34 -4.36
CA GLN A 431 -20.38 -15.16 -5.58
C GLN A 431 -20.01 -14.29 -6.78
N LEU A 432 -18.85 -14.56 -7.38
CA LEU A 432 -18.56 -14.18 -8.76
C LEU A 432 -18.67 -15.44 -9.62
N SER A 433 -19.29 -15.28 -10.78
CA SER A 433 -19.48 -16.30 -11.82
C SER A 433 -18.16 -17.01 -12.14
N SER A 434 -18.12 -18.31 -11.89
CA SER A 434 -17.00 -19.22 -12.11
C SER A 434 -16.70 -19.43 -13.59
N TYR A 435 -15.60 -18.89 -14.12
CA TYR A 435 -14.88 -19.42 -15.29
C TYR A 435 -13.42 -18.95 -15.31
N GLY A 436 -12.47 -19.90 -15.42
CA GLY A 436 -11.08 -19.69 -15.87
C GLY A 436 -10.02 -19.47 -14.79
N LEU A 437 -9.24 -20.52 -14.48
CA LEU A 437 -8.02 -20.48 -13.65
C LEU A 437 -6.80 -19.97 -14.44
N ALA A 438 -5.98 -19.14 -13.79
CA ALA A 438 -4.51 -19.26 -13.64
C ALA A 438 -3.83 -17.86 -13.58
N TYR A 439 -2.88 -17.74 -12.63
CA TYR A 439 -1.91 -16.64 -12.44
C TYR A 439 -2.45 -15.23 -12.11
N CYS A 440 -2.25 -14.79 -10.85
CA CYS A 440 -1.94 -13.39 -10.50
C CYS A 440 -1.67 -13.19 -8.99
N TYR A 441 -0.40 -12.97 -8.63
CA TYR A 441 0.02 -12.30 -7.38
C TYR A 441 0.96 -11.11 -7.65
N ARG A 442 0.92 -10.53 -8.87
CA ARG A 442 1.79 -9.42 -9.29
C ARG A 442 1.17 -8.02 -9.19
N ARG A 443 -0.12 -7.86 -8.82
CA ARG A 443 -0.82 -6.56 -9.04
C ARG A 443 -1.08 -5.71 -7.82
N MET A 444 -1.13 -6.26 -6.62
CA MET A 444 -1.34 -5.46 -5.41
C MET A 444 -0.04 -4.84 -4.87
N TRP A 445 1.07 -5.47 -5.27
CA TRP A 445 2.44 -5.03 -5.05
C TRP A 445 3.22 -5.50 -6.28
N LYS A 446 3.38 -4.65 -7.31
CA LYS A 446 4.16 -5.04 -8.50
C LYS A 446 5.54 -5.54 -8.06
N PRO A 447 5.98 -6.77 -8.41
CA PRO A 447 7.40 -6.96 -8.61
C PRO A 447 7.75 -6.12 -9.84
N MET A 448 8.55 -5.08 -9.64
CA MET A 448 9.19 -4.36 -10.73
C MET A 448 10.36 -5.19 -11.23
N THR A 449 10.04 -6.26 -11.95
CA THR A 449 11.00 -7.01 -12.76
C THR A 449 10.51 -6.97 -14.21
N GLN A 450 10.94 -5.93 -14.91
CA GLN A 450 11.01 -5.90 -16.37
C GLN A 450 12.10 -4.89 -16.77
N CYS A 451 13.35 -5.31 -16.63
CA CYS A 451 14.41 -4.87 -17.53
C CYS A 451 14.60 -6.04 -18.50
N ASP A 452 14.43 -5.78 -19.79
CA ASP A 452 14.59 -6.77 -20.84
C ASP A 452 16.00 -7.37 -20.78
N PHE A 453 16.06 -8.70 -20.68
CA PHE A 453 17.28 -9.48 -20.83
C PHE A 453 17.78 -9.35 -22.27
N ILE A 454 18.87 -8.62 -22.48
CA ILE A 454 19.71 -8.76 -23.67
C ILE A 454 20.80 -9.79 -23.32
N PRO A 455 20.91 -10.93 -24.03
CA PRO A 455 21.96 -11.91 -23.77
C PRO A 455 23.34 -11.37 -24.19
N PRO A 456 24.44 -11.74 -23.51
CA PRO A 456 25.76 -11.21 -23.83
C PRO A 456 26.52 -12.05 -24.89
N LEU A 457 27.41 -11.34 -25.61
CA LEU A 457 28.69 -11.75 -26.25
C LEU A 457 28.66 -12.30 -27.70
N PRO A 458 29.75 -12.14 -28.50
CA PRO A 458 31.15 -12.08 -28.08
C PRO A 458 32.09 -11.03 -28.70
N SER A 459 33.25 -10.94 -28.04
CA SER A 459 34.47 -10.23 -28.40
C SER A 459 34.99 -10.50 -29.82
N ALA A 460 35.46 -9.45 -30.50
CA ALA A 460 36.53 -9.55 -31.48
C ALA A 460 37.42 -8.30 -31.42
N ALA A 461 38.72 -8.55 -31.30
CA ALA A 461 39.79 -7.57 -31.32
C ALA A 461 39.95 -6.92 -32.71
N GLY A 462 40.54 -5.73 -32.77
CA GLY A 462 41.26 -5.29 -33.97
C GLY A 462 41.25 -3.79 -34.27
N THR A 463 42.34 -3.13 -33.86
CA THR A 463 43.12 -2.14 -34.65
C THR A 463 42.49 -0.83 -35.16
N ALA A 464 43.06 0.25 -34.62
CA ALA A 464 43.78 1.32 -35.32
C ALA A 464 43.03 2.53 -35.95
N ILE A 465 43.39 3.70 -35.39
CA ILE A 465 43.82 4.97 -36.04
C ILE A 465 42.83 5.69 -36.96
N ALA A 466 42.38 6.89 -36.56
CA ALA A 466 42.63 8.14 -37.29
C ALA A 466 42.09 9.37 -36.52
N GLU A 467 42.99 10.32 -36.26
CA GLU A 467 42.72 11.70 -35.86
C GLU A 467 42.04 12.48 -37.01
N ILE A 468 41.03 13.31 -36.73
CA ILE A 468 40.78 14.58 -37.45
C ILE A 468 40.27 15.63 -36.46
N HIS A 469 40.90 16.81 -36.52
CA HIS A 469 40.74 18.02 -35.72
C HIS A 469 39.43 18.82 -35.98
N PRO A 470 39.12 19.83 -35.14
CA PRO A 470 37.84 20.55 -35.08
C PRO A 470 37.80 21.76 -36.03
N ALA A 471 36.60 22.30 -36.25
CA ALA A 471 36.43 23.63 -36.83
C ALA A 471 35.29 24.39 -36.13
N ASP A 472 35.67 25.60 -35.74
CA ASP A 472 34.92 26.64 -35.05
C ASP A 472 33.69 27.13 -35.82
N HIS A 473 32.72 27.70 -35.09
CA HIS A 473 32.06 28.95 -35.50
C HIS A 473 31.34 29.60 -34.31
N ASP A 474 31.98 30.64 -33.76
CA ASP A 474 31.36 31.72 -32.97
C ASP A 474 30.46 32.59 -33.86
N PHE A 475 29.30 33.06 -33.34
CA PHE A 475 28.90 34.48 -33.45
C PHE A 475 27.68 34.88 -32.57
N ILE A 476 27.98 35.57 -31.46
CA ILE A 476 27.49 36.91 -31.04
C ILE A 476 25.98 37.24 -30.95
N LEU A 477 25.57 37.63 -29.73
CA LEU A 477 24.38 38.40 -29.32
C LEU A 477 24.39 39.86 -29.79
N PRO A 478 23.24 40.57 -29.73
CA PRO A 478 23.26 41.77 -28.90
C PRO A 478 22.00 42.04 -28.06
N SER A 479 22.24 42.66 -26.91
CA SER A 479 21.29 43.34 -26.02
C SER A 479 20.70 44.62 -26.63
N THR A 480 19.52 45.09 -26.17
CA THR A 480 19.34 46.39 -25.47
C THR A 480 17.87 46.71 -25.11
N THR A 481 17.67 47.10 -23.83
CA THR A 481 16.83 48.19 -23.25
C THR A 481 15.29 48.25 -23.38
N ALA A 482 14.67 48.45 -22.21
CA ALA A 482 13.28 48.88 -21.96
C ALA A 482 13.03 50.39 -22.20
N PRO A 483 11.75 50.83 -22.27
CA PRO A 483 11.23 51.69 -21.20
C PRO A 483 9.75 51.46 -20.82
N THR A 484 9.41 51.99 -19.63
CA THR A 484 8.11 52.04 -18.94
C THR A 484 7.03 52.91 -19.61
N ALA A 485 5.75 52.48 -19.55
CA ALA A 485 4.58 53.36 -19.43
C ALA A 485 3.33 52.63 -18.89
N LEU A 486 2.63 53.29 -17.96
CA LEU A 486 1.30 52.94 -17.42
C LEU A 486 0.19 53.09 -18.48
N GLY A 487 -0.76 52.15 -18.53
CA GLY A 487 -2.04 52.40 -19.20
C GLY A 487 -2.87 51.16 -19.55
N THR A 488 -3.99 51.02 -18.83
CA THR A 488 -5.28 50.44 -19.27
C THR A 488 -5.43 48.91 -19.26
N ILE A 489 -6.31 48.47 -18.36
CA ILE A 489 -6.88 47.12 -18.26
C ILE A 489 -7.61 46.80 -19.56
N ASN A 490 -7.07 45.85 -20.33
CA ASN A 490 -7.80 45.13 -21.37
C ASN A 490 -7.97 43.69 -20.89
N ILE A 491 -9.23 43.28 -20.72
CA ILE A 491 -9.63 41.90 -20.51
C ILE A 491 -9.29 41.15 -21.81
N MET A 492 -8.14 40.49 -21.86
CA MET A 492 -7.86 39.53 -22.91
C MET A 492 -8.57 38.22 -22.57
N ALA A 493 -9.38 37.78 -23.52
CA ALA A 493 -10.04 36.48 -23.50
C ALA A 493 -8.98 35.38 -23.31
N SER A 494 -9.26 34.46 -22.40
CA SER A 494 -8.52 33.22 -22.22
C SER A 494 -8.34 32.52 -23.57
N GLU A 495 -7.10 32.33 -23.98
CA GLU A 495 -6.78 31.41 -25.07
C GLU A 495 -7.23 30.01 -24.66
N LYS A 496 -7.84 29.27 -25.61
CA LYS A 496 -8.30 27.90 -25.39
C LYS A 496 -7.12 27.00 -25.00
N PRO A 497 -7.29 26.02 -24.08
CA PRO A 497 -6.27 25.01 -23.86
C PRO A 497 -6.02 24.23 -25.16
N GLN A 498 -4.76 24.16 -25.60
CA GLN A 498 -4.33 23.28 -26.67
C GLN A 498 -4.43 21.82 -26.19
N GLY A 499 -4.93 20.91 -27.05
CA GLY A 499 -5.04 19.47 -26.75
C GLY A 499 -6.42 18.81 -26.98
N LEU A 500 -7.45 19.54 -27.42
CA LEU A 500 -8.80 19.00 -27.67
C LEU A 500 -9.02 18.46 -29.11
N GLU A 501 -7.99 17.96 -29.79
CA GLU A 501 -8.12 17.49 -31.19
C GLU A 501 -8.28 15.97 -31.35
N ALA A 502 -8.06 15.16 -30.31
CA ALA A 502 -8.26 13.71 -30.41
C ALA A 502 -9.75 13.34 -30.24
N ASP A 503 -10.32 12.70 -31.26
CA ASP A 503 -11.70 12.18 -31.24
C ASP A 503 -11.86 11.13 -30.12
N PRO A 504 -12.72 11.36 -29.11
CA PRO A 504 -12.91 10.40 -28.01
C PRO A 504 -13.58 9.08 -28.44
N TRP A 505 -13.97 8.95 -29.71
CA TRP A 505 -14.52 7.73 -30.29
C TRP A 505 -13.86 7.39 -31.63
N ASP A 506 -12.54 7.19 -31.62
CA ASP A 506 -11.76 6.70 -32.75
C ASP A 506 -11.83 5.17 -32.92
N ASN A 507 -11.25 4.64 -34.00
CA ASN A 507 -11.25 3.20 -34.29
C ASN A 507 -10.57 2.37 -33.16
N LYS A 508 -9.58 2.93 -32.48
CA LYS A 508 -8.85 2.27 -31.39
C LYS A 508 -9.72 2.15 -30.14
N THR A 509 -10.44 3.21 -29.79
CA THR A 509 -11.39 3.30 -28.67
C THR A 509 -12.59 2.40 -28.91
N LYS A 510 -13.10 2.37 -30.14
CA LYS A 510 -14.16 1.45 -30.58
C LYS A 510 -13.74 0.00 -30.46
N GLN A 511 -12.57 -0.37 -30.99
CA GLN A 511 -12.04 -1.72 -30.90
C GLN A 511 -11.90 -2.15 -29.44
N LYS A 512 -11.30 -1.30 -28.58
CA LYS A 512 -11.19 -1.56 -27.14
C LYS A 512 -12.56 -1.76 -26.49
N PHE A 513 -13.56 -0.96 -26.84
CA PHE A 513 -14.91 -1.08 -26.29
C PHE A 513 -15.64 -2.35 -26.77
N GLU A 514 -15.43 -2.79 -28.00
CA GLU A 514 -16.06 -3.99 -28.57
C GLU A 514 -15.38 -5.29 -28.10
N THR A 515 -14.07 -5.26 -27.90
CA THR A 515 -13.29 -6.40 -27.41
C THR A 515 -13.25 -6.52 -25.89
N LYS A 516 -13.75 -5.51 -25.16
CA LYS A 516 -13.78 -5.56 -23.70
C LYS A 516 -14.65 -6.72 -23.24
N SER A 517 -14.23 -7.34 -22.14
CA SER A 517 -15.03 -8.40 -21.54
C SER A 517 -16.39 -7.85 -21.06
N LYS A 518 -17.45 -8.67 -21.03
CA LYS A 518 -18.81 -8.20 -20.67
C LYS A 518 -18.90 -7.56 -19.26
N SER A 519 -17.92 -7.82 -18.38
CA SER A 519 -17.82 -7.26 -17.02
C SER A 519 -16.90 -6.03 -16.91
N GLU A 520 -16.25 -5.62 -18.00
CA GLU A 520 -15.29 -4.54 -18.03
C GLU A 520 -15.97 -3.19 -18.29
N PHE A 521 -15.88 -2.29 -17.31
CA PHE A 521 -16.32 -0.91 -17.44
C PHE A 521 -15.29 -0.13 -18.26
N TYR A 522 -15.75 0.62 -19.25
CA TYR A 522 -14.90 1.45 -20.09
C TYR A 522 -15.58 2.80 -20.30
N ASP A 523 -14.90 3.88 -19.91
CA ASP A 523 -15.34 5.25 -20.13
C ASP A 523 -14.39 5.94 -21.11
N PRO A 524 -14.82 6.23 -22.35
CA PRO A 524 -13.99 6.93 -23.32
C PRO A 524 -13.70 8.39 -22.93
N CYS A 525 -14.42 8.94 -21.94
CA CYS A 525 -14.25 10.31 -21.46
C CYS A 525 -13.50 10.39 -20.12
N GLN A 526 -12.82 9.32 -19.72
CA GLN A 526 -12.11 9.23 -18.44
C GLN A 526 -11.08 10.34 -18.27
N GLU A 527 -10.36 10.69 -19.33
CA GLU A 527 -9.32 11.72 -19.32
C GLU A 527 -9.91 13.12 -19.13
N ALA A 528 -10.98 13.47 -19.87
CA ALA A 528 -11.70 14.72 -19.69
C ALA A 528 -12.30 14.84 -18.28
N ALA A 529 -12.76 13.72 -17.71
CA ALA A 529 -13.22 13.67 -16.32
C ALA A 529 -12.07 13.98 -15.35
N GLN A 530 -10.90 13.35 -15.53
CA GLN A 530 -9.71 13.59 -14.71
C GLN A 530 -9.25 15.04 -14.77
N ARG A 531 -9.18 15.65 -15.97
CA ARG A 531 -8.83 17.08 -16.14
C ARG A 531 -9.81 18.00 -15.39
N SER A 532 -11.11 17.68 -15.41
CA SER A 532 -12.12 18.44 -14.64
C SER A 532 -11.96 18.30 -13.12
N TYR A 533 -11.52 17.14 -12.64
CA TYR A 533 -11.22 16.92 -11.23
C TYR A 533 -9.94 17.64 -10.80
N LYS A 534 -8.89 17.62 -11.62
CA LYS A 534 -7.63 18.36 -11.40
C LYS A 534 -7.88 19.88 -11.34
N CYS A 535 -8.71 20.44 -12.21
CA CYS A 535 -9.04 21.87 -12.13
C CYS A 535 -9.76 22.22 -10.82
N LEU A 536 -10.79 21.45 -10.44
CA LEU A 536 -11.52 21.70 -9.19
C LEU A 536 -10.61 21.70 -7.99
N TYR A 537 -9.67 20.77 -8.02
CA TYR A 537 -8.69 20.57 -6.98
C TYR A 537 -7.82 21.82 -6.79
N ARG A 538 -7.28 22.36 -7.88
CA ARG A 538 -6.45 23.59 -7.89
C ARG A 538 -7.17 24.84 -7.42
N ASN A 539 -8.48 24.91 -7.61
CA ASN A 539 -9.28 26.09 -7.29
C ASN A 539 -10.05 25.95 -5.97
N GLY A 540 -9.59 25.08 -5.04
CA GLY A 540 -10.22 24.92 -3.74
C GLY A 540 -11.68 24.46 -3.80
N GLY A 541 -12.05 23.77 -4.88
CA GLY A 541 -13.43 23.33 -5.15
C GLY A 541 -14.32 24.37 -5.84
N ASP A 542 -13.80 25.55 -6.22
CA ASP A 542 -14.56 26.54 -6.96
C ASP A 542 -14.86 26.05 -8.39
N LYS A 543 -16.14 25.74 -8.62
CA LYS A 543 -16.63 25.25 -9.93
C LYS A 543 -16.58 26.33 -11.00
N ALA A 544 -16.65 27.61 -10.65
CA ALA A 544 -16.68 28.70 -11.60
C ALA A 544 -15.38 28.78 -12.40
N MET A 545 -14.26 28.46 -11.75
CA MET A 545 -12.92 28.45 -12.34
C MET A 545 -12.66 27.26 -13.28
N CYS A 546 -13.57 26.28 -13.32
CA CYS A 546 -13.40 25.03 -14.04
C CYS A 546 -14.46 24.76 -15.11
N GLY A 547 -15.19 25.80 -15.50
CA GLY A 547 -16.30 25.71 -16.45
C GLY A 547 -15.91 25.02 -17.76
N GLU A 548 -14.74 25.36 -18.32
CA GLU A 548 -14.26 24.81 -19.59
C GLU A 548 -13.96 23.31 -19.49
N TYR A 549 -13.33 22.84 -18.41
CA TYR A 549 -13.06 21.41 -18.21
C TYR A 549 -14.34 20.60 -18.02
N PHE A 550 -15.33 21.15 -17.31
CA PHE A 550 -16.65 20.51 -17.22
C PHE A 550 -17.40 20.51 -18.54
N GLN A 551 -17.22 21.55 -19.34
CA GLN A 551 -17.82 21.60 -20.68
C GLN A 551 -17.16 20.55 -21.57
N ALA A 552 -15.83 20.43 -21.58
CA ALA A 552 -15.11 19.39 -22.30
C ALA A 552 -15.54 17.97 -21.92
N TYR A 553 -15.71 17.68 -20.62
CA TYR A 553 -16.22 16.38 -20.19
C TYR A 553 -17.68 16.13 -20.64
N ARG A 554 -18.54 17.15 -20.55
CA ARG A 554 -19.93 17.07 -21.03
C ARG A 554 -20.00 16.88 -22.55
N ASP A 555 -19.19 17.62 -23.30
CA ASP A 555 -19.10 17.54 -24.76
C ASP A 555 -18.62 16.16 -25.20
N CYS A 556 -17.59 15.61 -24.52
CA CYS A 556 -17.14 14.24 -24.75
C CYS A 556 -18.27 13.22 -24.53
N LYS A 557 -18.97 13.31 -23.39
CA LYS A 557 -20.09 12.41 -23.07
C LYS A 557 -21.22 12.52 -24.07
N GLN A 558 -21.53 13.73 -24.51
CA GLN A 558 -22.57 14.00 -25.49
C GLN A 558 -22.19 13.40 -26.85
N ALA A 559 -20.98 13.69 -27.34
CA ALA A 559 -20.46 13.16 -28.60
C ALA A 559 -20.46 11.62 -28.61
N TRP A 560 -20.00 10.98 -27.54
CA TRP A 560 -20.04 9.53 -27.39
C TRP A 560 -21.47 8.97 -27.45
N THR A 561 -22.40 9.60 -26.73
CA THR A 561 -23.80 9.15 -26.66
C THR A 561 -24.51 9.28 -28.02
N GLU A 562 -24.29 10.39 -28.73
CA GLU A 562 -24.91 10.65 -30.03
C GLU A 562 -24.41 9.69 -31.12
N ARG A 563 -23.11 9.37 -31.13
CA ARG A 563 -22.56 8.40 -32.08
C ARG A 563 -23.07 6.99 -31.83
N ARG A 564 -23.16 6.56 -30.58
CA ARG A 564 -23.76 5.26 -30.24
C ARG A 564 -25.24 5.18 -30.65
N LYS A 565 -25.99 6.27 -30.55
CA LYS A 565 -27.37 6.34 -31.07
C LYS A 565 -27.43 6.16 -32.58
N LYS A 566 -26.48 6.76 -33.32
CA LYS A 566 -26.38 6.61 -34.78
C LYS A 566 -25.97 5.19 -35.20
N GLU A 567 -25.02 4.58 -34.49
CA GLU A 567 -24.54 3.21 -34.78
C GLU A 567 -25.56 2.12 -34.41
N ASN A 568 -26.33 2.29 -33.33
CA ASN A 568 -27.39 1.34 -32.92
C ASN A 568 -28.76 1.61 -33.56
N GLY A 569 -28.85 2.46 -34.60
CA GLY A 569 -30.10 2.74 -35.30
C GLY A 569 -31.21 3.30 -34.40
N GLY A 570 -30.88 4.07 -33.37
CA GLY A 570 -31.85 4.74 -32.49
C GLY A 570 -32.52 3.87 -31.42
N LYS A 571 -32.13 2.60 -31.24
CA LYS A 571 -32.58 1.78 -30.09
C LYS A 571 -31.51 1.77 -29.01
N PHE A 572 -31.83 2.33 -27.84
CA PHE A 572 -31.00 2.20 -26.64
C PHE A 572 -31.75 1.36 -25.60
N TRP A 573 -31.04 0.41 -24.98
CA TRP A 573 -31.46 -0.34 -23.80
C TRP A 573 -30.93 0.34 -22.55
#